data_AF-B2RM53-F1
#
_entry.id   AF-B2RM53-F1
#
_cell.length_a   1.000
_cell.length_b   1.000
_cell.length_c   1.000
_cell.angle_alpha   90.00
_cell.angle_beta   90.00
_cell.angle_gamma   90.00
#
_symmetry.space_group_name_H-M   'P 1'
#
loop_
_entity.id
_entity.type
_entity.pdbx_description
1 polymer ?
#
loop_
_entity_poly.entity_id
_entity_poly.type
_entity_poly.pdbx_seq_one_letter_code
_entity_poly.pdbx_strand_id
1 'polypeptide(L)'
;MNKKTIQDLIPKAMQAIEGVGIVGKDKKFEKVHEGYINALGPNIIQSGLLPTLIFYNKDERALWLRALYYMAVDGEEKMTDESSTAIIRLIIGKEGGRIENLKPKAKEWERKILEYAVALKLALRTFVAKESETGNTEQQKGGAQ
;
A
#
# COMPACT_ATOMS: atom_id res chain seq x y z
N MET A 1 10.04 7.64 -14.17
CA MET A 1 8.74 6.91 -14.25
C MET A 1 8.15 7.11 -15.63
N ASN A 2 7.63 6.04 -16.24
CA ASN A 2 7.01 6.09 -17.57
C ASN A 2 5.48 6.14 -17.43
N LYS A 3 4.83 7.15 -18.00
CA LYS A 3 3.38 7.35 -17.89
C LYS A 3 2.57 6.17 -18.45
N LYS A 4 3.04 5.56 -19.54
CA LYS A 4 2.38 4.41 -20.18
C LYS A 4 2.37 3.20 -19.23
N THR A 5 3.51 2.93 -18.59
CA THR A 5 3.65 1.87 -17.60
C THR A 5 2.69 2.03 -16.43
N ILE A 6 2.45 3.25 -15.94
CA ILE A 6 1.51 3.47 -14.84
C ILE A 6 0.06 3.23 -15.27
N GLN A 7 -0.34 3.65 -16.47
CA GLN A 7 -1.70 3.43 -16.99
C GLN A 7 -2.01 1.94 -17.12
N ASP A 8 -1.05 1.16 -17.63
CA ASP A 8 -1.18 -0.30 -17.78
C ASP A 8 -1.34 -1.01 -16.43
N LEU A 9 -0.85 -0.41 -15.34
CA LEU A 9 -0.93 -0.96 -13.98
C LEU A 9 -2.27 -0.66 -13.27
N ILE A 10 -3.07 0.31 -13.74
CA ILE A 10 -4.30 0.73 -13.04
C ILE A 10 -5.32 -0.41 -12.91
N PRO A 11 -5.64 -1.19 -13.96
CA PRO A 11 -6.62 -2.28 -13.85
C PRO A 11 -6.19 -3.32 -12.79
N LYS A 12 -4.90 -3.64 -12.77
CA LYS A 12 -4.32 -4.55 -11.78
C LYS A 12 -4.36 -3.97 -10.36
N ALA A 13 -4.10 -2.67 -10.23
CA ALA A 13 -4.17 -1.97 -8.95
C ALA A 13 -5.61 -1.98 -8.38
N MET A 14 -6.63 -1.85 -9.23
CA MET A 14 -8.03 -1.99 -8.81
C MET A 14 -8.31 -3.40 -8.29
N GLN A 15 -7.89 -4.43 -9.01
CA GLN A 15 -8.03 -5.82 -8.56
C GLN A 15 -7.30 -6.08 -7.24
N ALA A 16 -6.09 -5.52 -7.08
CA ALA A 16 -5.32 -5.65 -5.85
C ALA A 16 -6.07 -5.04 -4.66
N ILE A 17 -6.55 -3.79 -4.79
CA ILE A 17 -7.26 -3.07 -3.73
C ILE A 17 -8.52 -3.82 -3.27
N GLU A 18 -9.28 -4.37 -4.21
CA GLU A 18 -10.47 -5.18 -3.92
C GLU A 18 -10.09 -6.54 -3.33
N GLY A 19 -9.10 -7.22 -3.93
CA GLY A 19 -8.67 -8.56 -3.54
C GLY A 19 -8.06 -8.61 -2.14
N VAL A 20 -7.44 -7.52 -1.67
CA VAL A 20 -6.89 -7.44 -0.31
C VAL A 20 -7.86 -6.85 0.71
N GLY A 21 -9.06 -6.43 0.31
CA GLY A 21 -10.08 -5.90 1.21
C GLY A 21 -9.89 -4.44 1.65
N ILE A 22 -9.12 -3.63 0.92
CA ILE A 22 -9.06 -2.17 1.16
C ILE A 22 -10.40 -1.53 0.74
N VAL A 23 -11.02 -2.04 -0.32
CA VAL A 23 -12.35 -1.64 -0.77
C VAL A 23 -13.35 -2.76 -0.50
N GLY A 24 -14.47 -2.40 0.12
CA GLY A 24 -15.60 -3.30 0.36
C GLY A 24 -16.38 -3.64 -0.91
N LYS A 25 -17.27 -4.63 -0.81
CA LYS A 25 -18.16 -5.03 -1.92
C LYS A 25 -19.06 -3.90 -2.44
N ASP A 26 -19.32 -2.89 -1.59
CA ASP A 26 -20.09 -1.69 -1.90
C ASP A 26 -19.26 -0.60 -2.62
N LYS A 27 -18.03 -0.92 -3.06
CA LYS A 27 -17.10 -0.01 -3.73
C LYS A 27 -16.71 1.20 -2.87
N LYS A 28 -16.72 1.01 -1.55
CA LYS A 28 -16.34 2.02 -0.56
C LYS A 28 -15.12 1.61 0.25
N PHE A 29 -14.38 2.58 0.77
CA PHE A 29 -13.21 2.37 1.63
C PHE A 29 -13.15 3.38 2.78
N GLU A 30 -12.52 3.02 3.90
CA GLU A 30 -12.31 3.94 5.02
C GLU A 30 -11.27 5.01 4.66
N LYS A 31 -11.60 6.29 4.87
CA LYS A 31 -10.76 7.44 4.46
C LYS A 31 -9.31 7.38 4.98
N VAL A 32 -9.06 6.68 6.09
CA VAL A 32 -7.70 6.44 6.60
C VAL A 32 -6.76 5.78 5.57
N HIS A 33 -7.30 4.93 4.69
CA HIS A 33 -6.53 4.29 3.62
C HIS A 33 -5.96 5.30 2.60
N GLU A 34 -6.67 6.41 2.37
CA GLU A 34 -6.14 7.50 1.53
C GLU A 34 -4.88 8.11 2.16
N GLY A 35 -4.88 8.30 3.48
CA GLY A 35 -3.70 8.76 4.23
C GLY A 35 -2.52 7.80 4.08
N TYR A 36 -2.76 6.50 4.21
CA TYR A 36 -1.71 5.48 4.08
C TYR A 36 -1.08 5.46 2.69
N ILE A 37 -1.86 5.47 1.60
CA ILE A 37 -1.28 5.44 0.25
C ILE A 37 -0.62 6.78 -0.14
N ASN A 38 -1.16 7.90 0.37
CA ASN A 38 -0.55 9.22 0.18
C ASN A 38 0.84 9.33 0.83
N ALA A 39 1.03 8.69 1.99
CA ALA A 39 2.29 8.71 2.72
C ALA A 39 3.34 7.71 2.21
N LEU A 40 2.93 6.65 1.49
CA LEU A 40 3.83 5.56 1.10
C LEU A 40 5.02 6.02 0.25
N GLY A 41 4.76 6.78 -0.82
CA GLY A 41 5.81 7.31 -1.70
C GLY A 41 6.79 8.24 -0.97
N PRO A 42 6.31 9.30 -0.29
CA PRO A 42 7.16 10.18 0.51
C PRO A 42 8.02 9.44 1.54
N ASN A 43 7.46 8.44 2.23
CA ASN A 43 8.20 7.64 3.22
C ASN A 43 9.32 6.81 2.56
N ILE A 44 9.08 6.21 1.41
CA ILE A 44 10.12 5.48 0.65
C ILE A 44 11.27 6.43 0.27
N ILE A 45 10.95 7.64 -0.20
CA ILE A 45 11.96 8.62 -0.61
C ILE A 45 12.79 9.11 0.59
N GLN A 46 12.14 9.36 1.73
CA GLN A 46 12.80 9.93 2.92
C GLN A 46 13.54 8.88 3.77
N SER A 47 12.90 7.75 4.02
CA SER A 47 13.38 6.72 4.96
C SER A 47 13.94 5.47 4.27
N GLY A 48 13.79 5.37 2.95
CA GLY A 48 14.17 4.20 2.17
C GLY A 48 13.10 3.11 2.12
N LEU A 49 13.27 2.19 1.17
CA LEU A 49 12.31 1.13 0.88
C LEU A 49 12.04 0.20 2.07
N LEU A 50 13.07 -0.48 2.59
CA LEU A 50 12.89 -1.49 3.63
C LEU A 50 12.33 -0.94 4.94
N PRO A 51 12.84 0.17 5.51
CA PRO A 51 12.28 0.74 6.73
C PRO A 51 10.79 1.10 6.57
N THR A 52 10.42 1.63 5.40
CA THR A 52 9.01 1.95 5.09
C THR A 52 8.15 0.70 5.04
N LEU A 53 8.58 -0.37 4.35
CA LEU A 53 7.80 -1.60 4.29
C LEU A 53 7.64 -2.26 5.68
N ILE A 54 8.69 -2.20 6.51
CA ILE A 54 8.61 -2.67 7.91
C ILE A 54 7.60 -1.84 8.71
N PHE A 55 7.58 -0.52 8.53
CA PHE A 55 6.62 0.37 9.18
C PHE A 55 5.16 0.08 8.77
N TYR A 56 4.93 -0.29 7.50
CA TYR A 56 3.60 -0.67 6.99
C TYR A 56 3.18 -2.09 7.41
N ASN A 57 4.08 -2.89 7.99
CA ASN A 57 3.79 -4.27 8.42
C ASN A 57 3.06 -4.33 9.77
N LYS A 58 2.08 -3.45 9.97
CA LYS A 58 1.27 -3.33 11.19
C LYS A 58 -0.13 -2.80 10.84
N ASP A 59 -1.14 -3.27 11.56
CA ASP A 59 -2.52 -2.79 11.47
C ASP A 59 -3.07 -2.85 10.03
N GLU A 60 -4.00 -1.95 9.70
CA GLU A 60 -4.61 -1.81 8.37
C GLU A 60 -3.60 -1.44 7.26
N ARG A 61 -2.41 -0.94 7.62
CA ARG A 61 -1.33 -0.66 6.66
C ARG A 61 -0.78 -1.93 6.02
N ALA A 62 -0.92 -3.07 6.70
CA ALA A 62 -0.50 -4.37 6.19
C ALA A 62 -1.24 -4.75 4.89
N LEU A 63 -2.47 -4.25 4.69
CA LEU A 63 -3.22 -4.45 3.45
C LEU A 63 -2.51 -3.82 2.24
N TRP A 64 -1.83 -2.69 2.42
CA TRP A 64 -1.06 -2.07 1.35
C TRP A 64 0.18 -2.88 0.97
N LEU A 65 0.80 -3.59 1.92
CA LEU A 65 1.89 -4.53 1.60
C LEU A 65 1.38 -5.72 0.79
N ARG A 66 0.19 -6.23 1.14
CA ARG A 66 -0.48 -7.28 0.37
C ARG A 66 -0.83 -6.79 -1.05
N ALA A 67 -1.32 -5.56 -1.19
CA ALA A 67 -1.62 -4.99 -2.50
C ALA A 67 -0.35 -4.83 -3.36
N LEU A 68 0.76 -4.38 -2.77
CA LEU A 68 2.05 -4.32 -3.46
C LEU A 68 2.55 -5.71 -3.88
N TYR A 69 2.34 -6.72 -3.03
CA TYR A 69 2.67 -8.11 -3.36
C TYR A 69 1.85 -8.62 -4.55
N TYR A 70 0.53 -8.43 -4.51
CA TYR A 70 -0.37 -8.75 -5.62
C TYR A 70 0.09 -8.09 -6.92
N MET A 71 0.48 -6.81 -6.85
CA MET A 71 1.04 -6.06 -7.97
C MET A 71 2.39 -6.62 -8.47
N ALA A 72 3.14 -7.34 -7.65
CA ALA A 72 4.44 -7.89 -8.02
C ALA A 72 4.38 -9.30 -8.66
N VAL A 73 3.38 -10.11 -8.31
CA VAL A 73 3.28 -11.53 -8.73
C VAL A 73 2.19 -11.81 -9.78
N ASP A 74 1.75 -10.77 -10.49
CA ASP A 74 0.70 -10.87 -11.53
C ASP A 74 -0.61 -11.57 -11.11
N GLY A 75 -0.90 -11.66 -9.80
CA GLY A 75 -2.07 -12.39 -9.29
C GLY A 75 -2.02 -13.90 -9.55
N GLU A 76 -0.89 -14.44 -10.04
CA GLU A 76 -0.73 -15.86 -10.39
C GLU A 76 -0.52 -16.74 -9.15
N GLU A 77 0.11 -16.20 -8.11
CA GLU A 77 0.15 -16.84 -6.81
C GLU A 77 -1.19 -16.57 -6.10
N LYS A 78 -1.99 -17.61 -5.89
CA LYS A 78 -3.05 -17.57 -4.87
C LYS A 78 -2.40 -16.98 -3.62
N MET A 79 -2.97 -15.92 -3.04
CA MET A 79 -2.55 -15.41 -1.73
C MET A 79 -2.82 -16.51 -0.68
N THR A 80 -1.95 -17.51 -0.65
CA THR A 80 -2.01 -18.64 0.29
C THR A 80 -1.37 -18.25 1.61
N ASP A 81 -0.49 -17.23 1.58
CA ASP A 81 0.08 -16.64 2.77
C ASP A 81 -0.46 -15.22 2.93
N GLU A 82 -1.27 -15.04 3.98
CA GLU A 82 -1.74 -13.77 4.52
C GLU A 82 -0.60 -12.84 4.99
N SER A 83 0.66 -13.21 4.76
CA SER A 83 1.80 -12.52 5.31
C SER A 83 2.04 -11.21 4.56
N SER A 84 1.75 -10.10 5.23
CA SER A 84 2.20 -8.76 4.86
C SER A 84 3.72 -8.65 4.71
N THR A 85 4.49 -9.66 5.14
CA THR A 85 5.94 -9.77 4.91
C THR A 85 6.31 -10.34 3.54
N ALA A 86 5.37 -10.87 2.74
CA ALA A 86 5.66 -11.53 1.47
C ALA A 86 6.40 -10.60 0.48
N ILE A 87 5.95 -9.35 0.36
CA ILE A 87 6.65 -8.34 -0.48
C ILE A 87 8.05 -8.04 0.04
N ILE A 88 8.24 -8.01 1.36
CA ILE A 88 9.56 -7.80 1.98
C ILE A 88 10.47 -8.98 1.62
N ARG A 89 9.99 -10.23 1.78
CA ARG A 89 10.72 -11.45 1.41
C ARG A 89 11.08 -11.49 -0.08
N LEU A 90 10.16 -11.07 -0.94
CA LEU A 90 10.37 -10.99 -2.39
C LEU A 90 11.49 -10.00 -2.73
N ILE A 91 11.47 -8.81 -2.12
CA ILE A 91 12.47 -7.76 -2.33
C ILE A 91 13.85 -8.20 -1.83
N ILE A 92 13.91 -8.88 -0.68
CA ILE A 92 15.18 -9.39 -0.15
C ILE A 92 15.67 -10.67 -0.82
N GLY A 93 14.92 -11.19 -1.80
CA GLY A 93 15.33 -12.34 -2.61
C GLY A 93 15.12 -13.71 -1.95
N LYS A 94 14.25 -13.82 -0.93
CA LYS A 94 13.98 -15.05 -0.15
C LYS A 94 15.19 -15.68 0.58
N GLU A 95 16.40 -15.22 0.30
CA GLU A 95 17.62 -15.56 1.03
C GLU A 95 17.71 -14.65 2.26
N GLY A 96 17.60 -15.22 3.46
CA GLY A 96 17.88 -14.50 4.69
C GLY A 96 19.32 -13.98 4.65
N GLY A 97 19.51 -12.68 4.42
CA GLY A 97 20.82 -12.13 4.11
C GLY A 97 20.98 -10.68 4.51
N ARG A 98 22.20 -10.33 4.93
CA ARG A 98 22.64 -8.98 5.29
C ARG A 98 22.33 -8.00 4.16
N ILE A 99 22.01 -6.76 4.53
CA ILE A 99 21.63 -5.63 3.65
C ILE A 99 22.63 -5.44 2.48
N GLU A 100 23.89 -5.82 2.68
CA GLU A 100 24.98 -5.74 1.71
C GLU A 100 24.70 -6.47 0.38
N ASN A 101 23.94 -7.57 0.41
CA ASN A 101 23.62 -8.37 -0.78
C ASN A 101 22.44 -7.82 -1.61
N LEU A 102 21.74 -6.79 -1.11
CA LEU A 102 20.55 -6.21 -1.75
C LEU A 102 20.86 -5.12 -2.78
N LYS A 103 22.10 -4.61 -2.79
CA LYS A 103 22.45 -3.35 -3.45
C LYS A 103 22.14 -3.27 -4.97
N PRO A 104 22.32 -4.32 -5.79
CA PRO A 104 22.00 -4.22 -7.22
C PRO A 104 20.49 -4.16 -7.50
N LYS A 105 19.68 -4.92 -6.73
CA LYS A 105 18.23 -5.05 -6.95
C LYS A 105 17.40 -4.02 -6.18
N ALA A 106 17.95 -3.40 -5.14
CA ALA A 106 17.23 -2.46 -4.28
C ALA A 106 16.69 -1.25 -5.05
N LYS A 107 17.49 -0.64 -5.95
CA LYS A 107 17.04 0.51 -6.76
C LYS A 107 15.94 0.15 -7.75
N GLU A 108 16.00 -1.04 -8.34
CA GLU A 108 14.95 -1.52 -9.24
C GLU A 108 13.63 -1.74 -8.49
N TRP A 109 13.72 -2.37 -7.32
CA TRP A 109 12.56 -2.57 -6.45
C TRP A 109 11.99 -1.26 -5.94
N GLU A 110 12.82 -0.31 -5.52
CA GLU A 110 12.37 1.01 -5.09
C GLU A 110 11.56 1.69 -6.20
N ARG A 111 12.09 1.69 -7.43
CA ARG A 111 11.37 2.23 -8.59
C ARG A 111 10.06 1.50 -8.85
N LYS A 112 10.05 0.16 -8.85
CA LYS A 112 8.83 -0.64 -9.08
C LYS A 112 7.76 -0.36 -8.03
N ILE A 113 8.14 -0.33 -6.75
CA ILE A 113 7.21 -0.08 -5.65
C ILE A 113 6.65 1.34 -5.72
N LEU A 114 7.44 2.33 -6.12
CA LEU A 114 6.95 3.69 -6.36
C LEU A 114 5.95 3.73 -7.53
N GLU A 115 6.21 3.03 -8.63
CA GLU A 115 5.28 2.91 -9.76
C GLU A 115 3.96 2.23 -9.32
N TYR A 116 4.03 1.17 -8.52
CA TYR A 116 2.85 0.50 -7.95
C TYR A 116 2.09 1.41 -6.99
N ALA A 117 2.78 2.12 -6.10
CA ALA A 117 2.16 3.06 -5.17
C ALA A 117 1.37 4.14 -5.92
N VAL A 118 1.91 4.66 -7.03
CA VAL A 118 1.19 5.64 -7.87
C VAL A 118 -0.04 5.00 -8.53
N ALA A 119 0.09 3.79 -9.09
CA ALA A 119 -1.04 3.10 -9.71
C ALA A 119 -2.16 2.79 -8.69
N LEU A 120 -1.79 2.26 -7.51
CA LEU A 120 -2.69 2.02 -6.39
C LEU A 120 -3.38 3.29 -5.89
N LYS A 121 -2.64 4.40 -5.79
CA LYS A 121 -3.19 5.71 -5.43
C LYS A 121 -4.23 6.18 -6.45
N LEU A 122 -3.95 6.04 -7.74
CA LEU A 122 -4.87 6.44 -8.80
C LEU A 122 -6.10 5.53 -8.84
N ALA A 123 -5.92 4.23 -8.66
CA ALA A 123 -7.01 3.26 -8.58
C ALA A 123 -7.92 3.53 -7.38
N LEU A 124 -7.37 3.80 -6.19
CA LEU A 124 -8.16 4.08 -4.98
C LEU A 124 -9.14 5.25 -5.19
N ARG A 125 -8.72 6.28 -5.94
CA ARG A 125 -9.55 7.47 -6.23
C ARG A 125 -10.77 7.19 -7.11
N THR A 126 -10.87 6.01 -7.70
CA THR A 126 -12.06 5.59 -8.46
C THR A 126 -13.18 5.06 -7.56
N PHE A 127 -12.89 4.83 -6.28
CA PHE A 127 -13.82 4.33 -5.26
C PHE A 127 -14.29 5.45 -4.34
N VAL A 128 -15.34 5.19 -3.55
CA VAL A 128 -15.96 6.18 -2.67
C VAL A 128 -15.39 6.09 -1.26
N ALA A 129 -14.82 7.18 -0.75
CA ALA A 129 -14.37 7.27 0.63
C ALA A 129 -15.56 7.34 1.61
N LYS A 130 -15.50 6.56 2.69
CA LYS A 130 -16.34 6.70 3.88
C LYS A 130 -15.57 7.48 4.93
N GLU A 131 -16.21 8.47 5.53
CA GLU A 131 -15.68 9.09 6.75
C GLU A 131 -15.99 8.17 7.93
N SER A 132 -14.99 7.95 8.78
CA SER A 132 -15.20 7.23 10.03
C SER A 132 -16.13 8.05 10.93
N GLU A 133 -17.20 7.46 11.45
CA GLU A 133 -18.20 8.17 12.29
C GLU A 133 -17.65 8.67 13.65
N THR A 134 -16.39 8.45 13.96
CA THR A 134 -15.72 8.93 15.18
C THR A 134 -15.18 10.35 15.01
N GLY A 135 -16.06 11.34 15.14
CA GLY A 135 -15.61 12.74 15.17
C GLY A 135 -16.61 13.80 15.61
N ASN A 136 -17.85 13.47 16.02
CA ASN A 136 -18.87 14.50 16.23
C ASN A 136 -19.63 14.45 17.57
N THR A 137 -18.99 14.04 18.68
CA THR A 137 -19.69 13.98 19.98
C THR A 137 -19.03 14.67 21.18
N GLU A 138 -17.94 15.45 21.04
CA GLU A 138 -17.34 16.14 22.20
C GLU A 138 -16.84 17.58 21.96
N GLN A 139 -17.63 18.43 21.28
CA GLN A 139 -17.32 19.88 21.21
C GLN A 139 -18.48 20.83 21.53
N GLN A 140 -19.53 20.38 22.22
CA GLN A 140 -20.59 21.27 22.71
C GLN A 140 -20.95 21.03 24.18
N LYS A 141 -19.98 21.12 25.09
CA LYS A 141 -20.24 21.39 26.52
C LYS A 141 -19.09 22.22 27.11
N GLY A 142 -19.11 23.52 26.87
CA GLY A 142 -18.11 24.43 27.43
C GLY A 142 -18.42 25.88 27.11
N GLY A 143 -19.55 26.38 27.59
CA GLY A 143 -19.96 27.76 27.39
C GLY A 143 -21.25 28.11 28.10
N ALA A 144 -21.23 28.10 29.44
CA ALA A 144 -22.09 28.93 30.29
C ALA A 144 -21.70 28.68 31.75
N GLN A 145 -20.87 29.57 32.31
CA GLN A 145 -21.00 30.06 33.67
C GLN A 145 -20.21 31.37 33.80
#